data_AF-A0A7J7GME9-F1
#
_entry.id   AF-A0A7J7GME9-F1
#
_cell.length_a   1.000
_cell.length_b   1.000
_cell.length_c   1.000
_cell.angle_alpha   90.00
_cell.angle_beta   90.00
_cell.angle_gamma   90.00
#
_symmetry.space_group_name_H-M   'P 1'
#
loop_
_entity.id
_entity.type
_entity.pdbx_description
1 polymer ?
#
loop_
_entity_poly.entity_id
_entity_poly.type
_entity_poly.pdbx_seq_one_letter_code
_entity_poly.pdbx_strand_id
1 'polypeptide(L)'
;MNLIFQTQNTAQLSLSLISSVSLSFFIWTDQPRKRSTFSHRKIDRSTSLSHRTNRPRRIESFSSNSYLRSDVDKQFLAAPVKSAVDKFQLLPEFLKVRGLVKQHLDSFNYFVRTEIKKIVRANDLITSRVDPTIYLRYKDVWIGEPSMTIDGVTEKLSPHKCRLSDITYAAPIYVNIEYITGSHGQKTPPVAKNNVIIGRMPIMLRSCCCVLHGKDGAELARLGECPLDPGGYFIIKGTEKVILIQEQLSKNRIIIDTDKKGVQASVMSSTEATKSKTVIKMEKEKIYLYLNQFANKVPIMVVMKAMGMESDQEVVQMLGRDPRFGALLLPSIEECASNDVYTQHQALEFLEKKKWPCTESRIESNRIVNQKKELAEPLGLTYLTHIISKYIYFNKIVRKSPFSNSSFEKEGKALGILRDVFIANIPVRQNNFRAKCIYVAVMLRRMMEAILNKDAMDDKSKKSERLLYPSIINVPSSQEQDDTTVTLVC
;
A
#
# COMPACT_ATOMS: atom_id res chain seq x y z
N MET A 1 14.67 66.00 24.30
CA MET A 1 14.80 65.85 22.83
C MET A 1 13.87 64.69 22.46
N ASN A 2 12.63 64.87 21.98
CA ASN A 2 12.15 65.64 20.82
C ASN A 2 12.92 65.22 19.55
N LEU A 3 12.32 64.75 18.44
CA LEU A 3 10.91 64.86 17.96
C LEU A 3 10.57 63.77 16.87
N ILE A 4 9.30 63.33 16.80
CA ILE A 4 8.42 63.05 15.61
C ILE A 4 8.88 62.26 14.35
N PHE A 5 8.24 61.09 14.12
CA PHE A 5 7.27 60.67 13.06
C PHE A 5 7.30 61.13 11.56
N GLN A 6 6.66 60.27 10.70
CA GLN A 6 6.23 60.39 9.28
C GLN A 6 7.31 60.21 8.18
N THR A 7 7.23 59.39 7.12
CA THR A 7 6.19 58.84 6.18
C THR A 7 5.86 59.68 4.93
N GLN A 8 6.40 59.29 3.76
CA GLN A 8 5.85 59.36 2.38
C GLN A 8 6.85 58.55 1.49
N ASN A 9 6.52 57.55 0.66
CA ASN A 9 5.46 57.29 -0.32
C ASN A 9 5.71 57.97 -1.69
N THR A 10 6.38 57.26 -2.62
CA THR A 10 6.19 57.36 -4.08
C THR A 10 6.41 55.99 -4.73
N ALA A 11 5.67 55.70 -5.79
CA ALA A 11 5.72 54.43 -6.53
C ALA A 11 5.79 54.71 -8.04
N GLN A 12 6.44 53.84 -8.82
CA GLN A 12 5.93 53.28 -10.09
C GLN A 12 6.96 52.37 -10.79
N LEU A 13 6.48 51.16 -11.17
CA LEU A 13 6.68 50.44 -12.45
C LEU A 13 8.10 50.32 -13.06
N SER A 14 8.56 49.15 -13.52
CA SER A 14 7.83 48.22 -14.38
C SER A 14 8.34 46.76 -14.37
N LEU A 15 7.45 45.85 -14.79
CA LEU A 15 7.66 44.41 -15.03
C LEU A 15 8.85 44.12 -15.98
N SER A 16 9.59 43.01 -15.88
CA SER A 16 9.17 41.60 -16.06
C SER A 16 10.43 40.68 -15.98
N LEU A 17 10.44 39.34 -16.01
CA LEU A 17 9.46 38.24 -16.14
C LEU A 17 9.85 37.11 -15.14
N ILE A 18 8.89 36.25 -14.73
CA ILE A 18 9.16 34.92 -14.15
C ILE A 18 8.13 33.91 -14.70
N SER A 19 8.60 32.74 -15.15
CA SER A 19 7.80 31.54 -15.43
C SER A 19 8.69 30.29 -15.33
N SER A 20 8.28 29.14 -14.80
CA SER A 20 7.03 28.79 -14.12
C SER A 20 7.19 27.41 -13.46
N VAL A 21 6.87 27.29 -12.17
CA VAL A 21 6.70 25.99 -11.48
C VAL A 21 5.39 26.03 -10.72
N SER A 22 4.39 25.28 -11.18
CA SER A 22 3.06 25.25 -10.55
C SER A 22 2.73 23.85 -10.04
N LEU A 23 2.86 23.69 -8.72
CA LEU A 23 2.09 22.69 -7.98
C LEU A 23 0.62 23.17 -7.95
N SER A 24 -0.29 22.37 -8.49
CA SER A 24 -1.74 22.64 -8.38
C SER A 24 -2.36 21.78 -7.28
N PHE A 25 -2.51 22.37 -6.10
CA PHE A 25 -3.52 21.92 -5.13
C PHE A 25 -4.89 22.38 -5.62
N PHE A 26 -5.85 21.46 -5.80
CA PHE A 26 -7.25 21.82 -6.02
C PHE A 26 -8.08 21.42 -4.80
N ILE A 27 -8.63 22.42 -4.12
CA ILE A 27 -9.63 22.27 -3.06
C ILE A 27 -11.00 22.30 -3.73
N TRP A 28 -11.82 21.27 -3.49
CA TRP A 28 -13.19 21.22 -4.00
C TRP A 28 -14.16 21.62 -2.88
N THR A 29 -14.75 22.82 -2.99
CA THR A 29 -15.84 23.27 -2.12
C THR A 29 -17.16 23.15 -2.87
N ASP A 30 -18.02 22.23 -2.41
CA ASP A 30 -19.35 22.02 -2.97
C ASP A 30 -20.34 23.12 -2.49
N GLN A 31 -21.21 23.59 -3.39
CA GLN A 31 -22.27 24.55 -3.11
C GLN A 31 -23.47 24.31 -4.04
N PRO A 32 -24.68 24.03 -3.52
CA PRO A 32 -25.83 23.68 -4.34
C PRO A 32 -26.48 24.93 -4.95
N ARG A 33 -26.71 24.95 -6.28
CA ARG A 33 -27.53 25.99 -6.94
C ARG A 33 -28.92 25.50 -7.34
N LYS A 34 -29.89 26.35 -7.06
CA LYS A 34 -31.33 26.12 -7.21
C LYS A 34 -31.78 26.13 -8.67
N ARG A 35 -32.93 25.49 -8.93
CA ARG A 35 -33.68 25.58 -10.20
C ARG A 35 -34.01 27.04 -10.56
N SER A 36 -34.02 27.35 -11.85
CA SER A 36 -34.79 28.47 -12.41
C SER A 36 -35.41 28.06 -13.75
N THR A 37 -36.55 28.65 -14.08
CA THR A 37 -37.43 28.30 -15.20
C THR A 37 -37.53 29.47 -16.18
N PHE A 38 -37.31 29.26 -17.48
CA PHE A 38 -37.77 30.08 -18.64
C PHE A 38 -37.11 29.52 -19.92
N SER A 39 -37.63 29.65 -21.15
CA SER A 39 -39.00 29.74 -21.68
C SER A 39 -38.94 29.40 -23.18
N HIS A 40 -40.03 28.90 -23.78
CA HIS A 40 -40.07 28.60 -25.22
C HIS A 40 -39.93 29.83 -26.13
N ARG A 41 -39.17 29.70 -27.23
CA ARG A 41 -39.51 30.30 -28.53
C ARG A 41 -39.27 29.29 -29.66
N LYS A 42 -40.30 29.09 -30.49
CA LYS A 42 -40.20 28.46 -31.82
C LYS A 42 -39.71 29.52 -32.81
N ILE A 43 -38.91 29.12 -33.81
CA ILE A 43 -38.90 29.71 -35.16
C ILE A 43 -38.82 28.56 -36.17
N ASP A 44 -39.47 28.72 -37.30
CA ASP A 44 -39.87 27.66 -38.22
C ASP A 44 -38.88 27.28 -39.33
N ARG A 45 -39.28 26.22 -40.04
CA ARG A 45 -38.64 25.55 -41.19
C ARG A 45 -38.27 26.51 -42.34
N SER A 46 -37.27 26.11 -43.13
CA SER A 46 -37.49 25.89 -44.58
C SER A 46 -36.43 24.96 -45.20
N THR A 47 -36.88 24.20 -46.20
CA THR A 47 -36.10 23.22 -46.99
C THR A 47 -35.78 23.77 -48.37
N SER A 48 -34.63 23.39 -48.94
CA SER A 48 -34.51 23.24 -50.40
C SER A 48 -33.40 22.26 -50.78
N LEU A 49 -33.73 21.25 -51.57
CA LEU A 49 -32.76 20.47 -52.34
C LEU A 49 -32.37 21.24 -53.61
N SER A 50 -31.16 21.03 -54.11
CA SER A 50 -30.89 21.07 -55.55
C SER A 50 -29.84 20.01 -55.92
N HIS A 51 -29.79 19.64 -57.20
CA HIS A 51 -29.32 18.34 -57.67
C HIS A 51 -28.16 18.48 -58.68
N ARG A 52 -27.29 17.46 -58.72
CA ARG A 52 -26.45 17.02 -59.88
C ARG A 52 -25.40 17.99 -60.46
N THR A 53 -24.18 17.47 -60.65
CA THR A 53 -23.78 16.89 -61.96
C THR A 53 -22.49 16.06 -61.84
N ASN A 54 -22.40 14.98 -62.63
CA ASN A 54 -21.19 14.15 -62.76
C ASN A 54 -20.33 14.61 -63.94
N ARG A 55 -19.00 14.56 -63.81
CA ARG A 55 -18.03 14.39 -64.92
C ARG A 55 -16.90 13.43 -64.51
N PRO A 56 -16.32 12.65 -65.45
CA PRO A 56 -15.51 11.49 -65.09
C PRO A 56 -13.99 11.71 -65.07
N ARG A 57 -13.33 10.95 -64.19
CA ARG A 57 -11.96 10.38 -64.20
C ARG A 57 -10.83 11.11 -64.95
N ARG A 58 -9.77 11.44 -64.20
CA ARG A 58 -8.37 11.33 -64.64
C ARG A 58 -7.67 10.31 -63.75
N ILE A 59 -6.84 9.44 -64.33
CA ILE A 59 -6.13 8.35 -63.65
C ILE A 59 -4.65 8.73 -63.58
N GLU A 60 -4.07 8.90 -62.40
CA GLU A 60 -2.61 8.96 -62.24
C GLU A 60 -2.14 8.19 -60.97
N SER A 61 -1.15 7.32 -61.18
CA SER A 61 -0.22 6.66 -60.24
C SER A 61 -0.73 6.02 -58.92
N PHE A 62 -0.60 4.69 -58.85
CA PHE A 62 -0.45 3.94 -57.59
C PHE A 62 0.89 4.30 -56.90
N SER A 63 0.86 4.54 -55.59
CA SER A 63 2.06 4.41 -54.72
C SER A 63 1.69 3.72 -53.41
N SER A 64 2.38 2.63 -53.09
CA SER A 64 2.04 1.71 -52.00
C SER A 64 2.52 2.19 -50.63
N ASN A 65 1.62 2.65 -49.75
CA ASN A 65 1.64 2.43 -48.29
C ASN A 65 0.56 3.25 -47.56
N SER A 66 -0.57 2.64 -47.17
CA SER A 66 -1.52 3.27 -46.25
C SER A 66 -2.46 2.27 -45.55
N TYR A 67 -1.92 1.46 -44.64
CA TYR A 67 -2.77 0.75 -43.67
C TYR A 67 -3.32 1.74 -42.63
N LEU A 68 -4.45 2.36 -42.98
CA LEU A 68 -5.53 2.79 -42.08
C LEU A 68 -5.10 3.27 -40.67
N ARG A 69 -4.48 4.46 -40.60
CA ARG A 69 -4.87 5.40 -39.55
C ARG A 69 -6.11 6.11 -40.05
N SER A 70 -7.28 5.72 -39.55
CA SER A 70 -8.44 6.60 -39.61
C SER A 70 -8.10 7.85 -38.80
N ASP A 71 -8.11 9.02 -39.45
CA ASP A 71 -8.00 10.28 -38.74
C ASP A 71 -9.25 10.44 -37.87
N VAL A 72 -9.09 10.12 -36.59
CA VAL A 72 -10.14 10.24 -35.59
C VAL A 72 -10.41 11.73 -35.40
N ASP A 73 -11.55 12.19 -35.90
CA ASP A 73 -11.97 13.58 -35.78
C ASP A 73 -12.13 13.95 -34.30
N LYS A 74 -11.12 14.67 -33.78
CA LYS A 74 -11.06 15.12 -32.39
C LYS A 74 -12.11 16.18 -32.08
N GLN A 75 -12.62 16.90 -33.08
CA GLN A 75 -13.69 17.88 -32.91
C GLN A 75 -15.04 17.17 -32.76
N PHE A 76 -15.28 16.13 -33.57
CA PHE A 76 -16.45 15.25 -33.39
C PHE A 76 -16.45 14.56 -32.02
N LEU A 77 -15.31 14.02 -31.56
CA LEU A 77 -15.21 13.40 -30.23
C LEU A 77 -15.39 14.38 -29.06
N ALA A 78 -15.04 15.66 -29.25
CA ALA A 78 -15.21 16.70 -28.23
C ALA A 78 -16.62 17.34 -28.23
N ALA A 79 -17.48 16.99 -29.20
CA ALA A 79 -18.82 17.54 -29.30
C ALA A 79 -19.70 17.10 -28.10
N PRO A 80 -20.53 18.01 -27.54
CA PRO A 80 -21.37 17.69 -26.39
C PRO A 80 -22.45 16.66 -26.75
N VAL A 81 -22.39 15.50 -26.09
CA VAL A 81 -23.35 14.41 -26.23
C VAL A 81 -24.75 14.86 -25.77
N LYS A 82 -25.71 14.88 -26.69
CA LYS A 82 -27.00 15.58 -26.51
C LYS A 82 -27.99 14.84 -25.61
N SER A 83 -28.10 13.51 -25.73
CA SER A 83 -29.06 12.74 -24.92
C SER A 83 -28.39 11.99 -23.76
N ALA A 84 -29.17 11.63 -22.75
CA ALA A 84 -28.71 10.73 -21.69
C ALA A 84 -28.52 9.28 -22.21
N VAL A 85 -29.26 8.89 -23.26
CA VAL A 85 -29.18 7.55 -23.88
C VAL A 85 -27.82 7.35 -24.56
N ASP A 86 -27.34 8.35 -25.30
CA ASP A 86 -26.04 8.29 -25.98
C ASP A 86 -24.87 8.13 -25.00
N LYS A 87 -24.99 8.65 -23.76
CA LYS A 87 -23.97 8.48 -22.72
C LYS A 87 -23.79 7.02 -22.28
N PHE A 88 -24.81 6.17 -22.43
CA PHE A 88 -24.66 4.74 -22.11
C PHE A 88 -23.71 4.02 -23.06
N GLN A 89 -23.46 4.54 -24.27
CA GLN A 89 -22.49 3.96 -25.22
C GLN A 89 -21.05 3.93 -24.66
N LEU A 90 -20.74 4.80 -23.70
CA LEU A 90 -19.45 4.80 -23.00
C LEU A 90 -19.25 3.54 -22.12
N LEU A 91 -20.32 2.92 -21.62
CA LEU A 91 -20.22 1.78 -20.71
C LEU A 91 -19.74 0.49 -21.43
N PRO A 92 -20.31 0.07 -22.58
CA PRO A 92 -19.76 -1.03 -23.37
C PRO A 92 -18.30 -0.83 -23.78
N GLU A 93 -17.91 0.37 -24.24
CA GLU A 93 -16.52 0.64 -24.63
C GLU A 93 -15.57 0.64 -23.43
N PHE A 94 -16.00 1.19 -22.28
CA PHE A 94 -15.27 1.06 -21.03
C PHE A 94 -15.08 -0.40 -20.64
N LEU A 95 -16.14 -1.22 -20.70
CA LEU A 95 -16.10 -2.64 -20.36
C LEU A 95 -15.25 -3.47 -21.35
N LYS A 96 -15.18 -3.12 -22.63
CA LYS A 96 -14.26 -3.75 -23.60
C LYS A 96 -12.79 -3.52 -23.23
N VAL A 97 -12.43 -2.31 -22.79
CA VAL A 97 -11.03 -1.93 -22.49
C VAL A 97 -10.62 -2.27 -21.05
N ARG A 98 -11.55 -2.18 -20.10
CA ARG A 98 -11.30 -2.41 -18.67
C ARG A 98 -11.79 -3.76 -18.16
N GLY A 99 -12.83 -4.35 -18.73
CA GLY A 99 -13.42 -5.59 -18.21
C GLY A 99 -13.94 -5.46 -16.76
N LEU A 100 -14.47 -6.57 -16.23
CA LEU A 100 -14.94 -6.64 -14.84
C LEU A 100 -13.85 -7.14 -13.88
N VAL A 101 -13.05 -8.12 -14.31
CA VAL A 101 -12.10 -8.86 -13.45
C VAL A 101 -10.66 -8.29 -13.49
N LYS A 102 -10.44 -7.21 -14.24
CA LYS A 102 -9.11 -6.62 -14.45
C LYS A 102 -8.41 -6.14 -13.18
N GLN A 103 -9.13 -5.89 -12.09
CA GLN A 103 -8.52 -5.58 -10.79
C GLN A 103 -7.57 -6.70 -10.32
N HIS A 104 -7.97 -7.97 -10.49
CA HIS A 104 -7.13 -9.13 -10.17
C HIS A 104 -5.97 -9.27 -11.16
N LEU A 105 -6.27 -9.16 -12.46
CA LEU A 105 -5.27 -9.32 -13.53
C LEU A 105 -4.19 -8.24 -13.49
N ASP A 106 -4.54 -6.96 -13.40
CA ASP A 106 -3.59 -5.85 -13.36
C ASP A 106 -2.73 -5.93 -12.08
N SER A 107 -3.32 -6.29 -10.93
CA SER A 107 -2.59 -6.48 -9.67
C SER A 107 -1.57 -7.63 -9.76
N PHE A 108 -1.98 -8.79 -10.28
CA PHE A 108 -1.08 -9.93 -10.46
C PHE A 108 0.00 -9.65 -11.51
N ASN A 109 -0.35 -9.02 -12.63
CA ASN A 109 0.60 -8.61 -13.68
C ASN A 109 1.65 -7.63 -13.14
N TYR A 110 1.24 -6.66 -12.33
CA TYR A 110 2.16 -5.72 -11.69
C TYR A 110 3.06 -6.41 -10.65
N PHE A 111 2.50 -7.33 -9.85
CA PHE A 111 3.28 -8.13 -8.91
C PHE A 111 4.39 -8.93 -9.62
N VAL A 112 4.04 -9.69 -10.66
CA VAL A 112 4.99 -10.56 -11.38
C VAL A 112 6.04 -9.76 -12.16
N ARG A 113 5.68 -8.62 -12.75
CA ARG A 113 6.62 -7.81 -13.55
C ARG A 113 7.51 -6.90 -12.70
N THR A 114 6.97 -6.37 -11.59
CA THR A 114 7.58 -5.26 -10.85
C THR A 114 7.86 -5.60 -9.38
N GLU A 115 6.88 -6.10 -8.64
CA GLU A 115 7.02 -6.23 -7.18
C GLU A 115 7.96 -7.37 -6.78
N ILE A 116 7.93 -8.51 -7.47
CA ILE A 116 8.86 -9.62 -7.19
C ILE A 116 10.32 -9.17 -7.32
N LYS A 117 10.63 -8.30 -8.30
CA LYS A 117 11.97 -7.70 -8.47
C LYS A 117 12.30 -6.71 -7.35
N LYS A 118 11.34 -5.92 -6.87
CA LYS A 118 11.52 -5.04 -5.70
C LYS A 118 11.82 -5.83 -4.43
N ILE A 119 11.08 -6.92 -4.18
CA ILE A 119 11.25 -7.77 -2.99
C ILE A 119 12.63 -8.44 -2.98
N VAL A 120 13.09 -8.94 -4.13
CA VAL A 120 14.44 -9.54 -4.26
C VAL A 120 15.53 -8.47 -4.10
N ARG A 121 15.37 -7.26 -4.66
CA ARG A 121 16.32 -6.15 -4.44
C ARG A 121 16.41 -5.69 -2.98
N ALA A 122 15.32 -5.81 -2.20
CA ALA A 122 15.31 -5.45 -0.79
C ALA A 122 15.95 -6.53 0.12
N ASN A 123 16.13 -7.75 -0.39
CA ASN A 123 16.68 -8.90 0.35
C ASN A 123 17.71 -9.63 -0.54
N ASP A 124 18.58 -8.87 -1.20
CA ASP A 124 19.46 -9.38 -2.24
C ASP A 124 20.61 -10.22 -1.65
N LEU A 125 21.16 -9.80 -0.51
CA LEU A 125 22.31 -10.41 0.15
C LEU A 125 21.94 -11.26 1.37
N ILE A 126 22.43 -12.51 1.39
CA ILE A 126 22.40 -13.42 2.53
C ILE A 126 23.84 -13.76 2.93
N THR A 127 24.23 -13.42 4.16
CA THR A 127 25.55 -13.73 4.71
C THR A 127 25.48 -14.85 5.76
N SER A 128 26.52 -15.67 5.87
CA SER A 128 26.65 -16.61 6.99
C SER A 128 26.81 -15.87 8.33
N ARG A 129 26.38 -16.51 9.42
CA ARG A 129 26.56 -15.99 10.79
C ARG A 129 27.95 -16.28 11.36
N VAL A 130 28.63 -17.29 10.83
CA VAL A 130 29.95 -17.74 11.31
C VAL A 130 31.08 -17.02 10.57
N ASP A 131 30.94 -16.86 9.26
CA ASP A 131 31.92 -16.19 8.40
C ASP A 131 31.19 -15.22 7.44
N PRO A 132 31.24 -13.90 7.68
CA PRO A 132 30.62 -12.91 6.80
C PRO A 132 31.17 -12.88 5.36
N THR A 133 32.31 -13.52 5.07
CA THR A 133 32.84 -13.62 3.70
C THR A 133 32.09 -14.64 2.85
N ILE A 134 31.39 -15.59 3.47
CA ILE A 134 30.50 -16.54 2.80
C ILE A 134 29.13 -15.88 2.63
N TYR A 135 28.80 -15.54 1.39
CA TYR A 135 27.50 -14.96 1.03
C TYR A 135 26.88 -15.60 -0.20
N LEU A 136 25.55 -15.45 -0.31
CA LEU A 136 24.74 -15.67 -1.49
C LEU A 136 24.03 -14.36 -1.81
N ARG A 137 24.10 -13.93 -3.08
CA ARG A 137 23.49 -12.71 -3.59
C ARG A 137 22.56 -13.01 -4.77
N TYR A 138 21.31 -12.56 -4.69
CA TYR A 138 20.37 -12.59 -5.81
C TYR A 138 20.61 -11.39 -6.74
N LYS A 139 20.65 -11.62 -8.06
CA LYS A 139 20.85 -10.57 -9.07
C LYS A 139 19.56 -10.15 -9.77
N ASP A 140 18.81 -11.11 -10.28
CA ASP A 140 17.49 -10.87 -10.91
C ASP A 140 16.58 -12.07 -10.70
N VAL A 141 15.27 -11.84 -10.86
CA VAL A 141 14.19 -12.81 -10.70
C VAL A 141 13.13 -12.61 -11.79
N TRP A 142 12.61 -13.72 -12.30
CA TRP A 142 11.44 -13.73 -13.17
C TRP A 142 10.68 -15.05 -13.04
N ILE A 143 9.45 -15.07 -13.56
CA ILE A 143 8.60 -16.26 -13.58
C ILE A 143 8.55 -16.78 -15.01
N GLY A 144 8.71 -18.09 -15.18
CA GLY A 144 8.66 -18.76 -16.48
C GLY A 144 7.23 -18.98 -16.99
N GLU A 145 7.12 -19.82 -18.02
CA GLU A 145 5.83 -20.34 -18.49
C GLU A 145 5.32 -21.48 -17.59
N PRO A 146 4.00 -21.71 -17.50
CA PRO A 146 3.42 -22.86 -16.81
C PRO A 146 3.90 -24.20 -17.39
N SER A 147 4.74 -24.90 -16.63
CA SER A 147 5.33 -26.18 -17.04
C SER A 147 5.59 -27.07 -15.84
N MET A 148 5.47 -28.39 -15.99
CA MET A 148 5.73 -29.38 -14.94
C MET A 148 6.83 -30.33 -15.37
N THR A 149 7.76 -30.63 -14.46
CA THR A 149 8.81 -31.61 -14.72
C THR A 149 8.38 -32.95 -14.14
N ILE A 150 8.20 -33.94 -15.01
CA ILE A 150 7.93 -35.35 -14.67
C ILE A 150 9.12 -36.15 -15.21
N ASP A 151 9.77 -36.96 -14.37
CA ASP A 151 10.87 -37.86 -14.76
C ASP A 151 11.98 -37.20 -15.61
N GLY A 152 12.31 -35.94 -15.30
CA GLY A 152 13.30 -35.12 -16.00
C GLY A 152 12.80 -34.40 -17.25
N VAL A 153 11.66 -34.81 -17.81
CA VAL A 153 11.03 -34.15 -18.97
C VAL A 153 10.16 -32.99 -18.49
N THR A 154 10.30 -31.82 -19.11
CA THR A 154 9.50 -30.62 -18.78
C THR A 154 8.37 -30.44 -19.78
N GLU A 155 7.14 -30.77 -19.36
CA GLU A 155 5.92 -30.58 -20.14
C GLU A 155 5.32 -29.18 -19.92
N LYS A 156 4.73 -28.58 -20.95
CA LYS A 156 3.91 -27.36 -20.79
C LYS A 156 2.53 -27.72 -20.21
N LEU A 157 2.00 -26.88 -19.33
CA LEU A 157 0.69 -27.06 -18.71
C LEU A 157 -0.37 -26.23 -19.44
N SER A 158 -1.51 -26.85 -19.80
CA SER A 158 -2.76 -26.14 -20.08
C SER A 158 -3.63 -26.11 -18.81
N PRO A 159 -4.46 -25.07 -18.61
CA PRO A 159 -5.34 -25.00 -17.44
C PRO A 159 -6.34 -26.17 -17.42
N HIS A 160 -6.91 -26.53 -18.57
CA HIS A 160 -7.74 -27.74 -18.77
C HIS A 160 -7.05 -29.03 -18.27
N LYS A 161 -5.79 -29.30 -18.64
CA LYS A 161 -5.03 -30.45 -18.11
C LYS A 161 -4.87 -30.37 -16.59
N CYS A 162 -4.72 -29.17 -16.03
CA CYS A 162 -4.62 -29.00 -14.58
C CYS A 162 -5.92 -29.29 -13.82
N ARG A 163 -7.09 -29.02 -14.42
CA ARG A 163 -8.40 -29.40 -13.87
C ARG A 163 -8.57 -30.92 -13.84
N LEU A 164 -8.35 -31.58 -14.98
CA LEU A 164 -8.59 -33.03 -15.13
C LEU A 164 -7.61 -33.93 -14.36
N SER A 165 -6.38 -33.47 -14.09
CA SER A 165 -5.34 -34.27 -13.45
C SER A 165 -5.06 -33.89 -11.99
N ASP A 166 -5.94 -33.11 -11.35
CA ASP A 166 -5.79 -32.63 -9.96
C ASP A 166 -4.44 -31.97 -9.62
N ILE A 167 -3.78 -31.38 -10.62
CA ILE A 167 -2.51 -30.66 -10.45
C ILE A 167 -2.71 -29.16 -10.29
N THR A 168 -1.65 -28.45 -9.89
CA THR A 168 -1.67 -26.99 -9.71
C THR A 168 -1.10 -26.30 -10.94
N TYR A 169 -1.85 -25.35 -11.52
CA TYR A 169 -1.40 -24.56 -12.66
C TYR A 169 -0.34 -23.54 -12.21
N ALA A 170 0.94 -23.92 -12.37
CA ALA A 170 2.07 -23.15 -11.85
C ALA A 170 3.25 -23.13 -12.81
N ALA A 171 4.04 -22.05 -12.74
CA ALA A 171 5.28 -21.84 -13.48
C ALA A 171 6.50 -21.85 -12.54
N PRO A 172 7.69 -22.25 -13.01
CA PRO A 172 8.93 -22.14 -12.23
C PRO A 172 9.32 -20.67 -12.01
N ILE A 173 9.88 -20.38 -10.83
CA ILE A 173 10.49 -19.08 -10.51
C ILE A 173 11.99 -19.21 -10.72
N TYR A 174 12.53 -18.48 -11.70
CA TYR A 174 13.95 -18.43 -12.02
C TYR A 174 14.64 -17.27 -11.32
N VAL A 175 15.84 -17.51 -10.83
CA VAL A 175 16.74 -16.46 -10.31
C VAL A 175 18.15 -16.65 -10.86
N ASN A 176 18.85 -15.53 -10.98
CA ASN A 176 20.30 -15.50 -11.14
C ASN A 176 20.93 -15.25 -9.77
N ILE A 177 21.84 -16.12 -9.33
CA ILE A 177 22.56 -15.99 -8.06
C ILE A 177 24.06 -15.88 -8.27
N GLU A 178 24.71 -15.25 -7.31
CA GLU A 178 26.16 -15.24 -7.15
C GLU A 178 26.47 -15.69 -5.72
N TYR A 179 27.43 -16.58 -5.53
CA TYR A 179 27.80 -17.07 -4.21
C TYR A 179 29.30 -17.35 -4.10
N ILE A 180 29.83 -17.30 -2.87
CA ILE A 180 31.21 -17.71 -2.56
C ILE A 180 31.16 -18.95 -1.67
N THR A 181 31.93 -19.98 -2.03
CA THR A 181 32.14 -21.18 -1.20
C THR A 181 33.55 -21.17 -0.62
N GLY A 182 33.68 -20.77 0.65
CA GLY A 182 34.94 -20.86 1.40
C GLY A 182 34.93 -22.03 2.38
N SER A 183 36.10 -22.65 2.57
CA SER A 183 36.41 -23.48 3.72
C SER A 183 37.75 -23.03 4.29
N HIS A 184 37.82 -22.82 5.62
CA HIS A 184 38.99 -22.36 6.38
C HIS A 184 40.03 -21.53 5.60
N GLY A 185 39.72 -20.26 5.34
CA GLY A 185 40.70 -19.26 4.91
C GLY A 185 41.03 -19.21 3.40
N GLN A 186 40.71 -20.24 2.62
CA GLN A 186 40.81 -20.16 1.15
C GLN A 186 39.55 -19.52 0.56
N LYS A 187 39.71 -18.28 0.05
CA LYS A 187 38.65 -17.54 -0.66
C LYS A 187 38.62 -17.97 -2.13
N THR A 188 37.58 -18.68 -2.55
CA THR A 188 37.31 -18.89 -3.98
C THR A 188 36.77 -17.60 -4.62
N PRO A 189 36.96 -17.39 -5.94
CA PRO A 189 36.29 -16.30 -6.64
C PRO A 189 34.76 -16.46 -6.60
N PRO A 190 33.97 -15.38 -6.73
CA PRO A 190 32.51 -15.45 -6.78
C PRO A 190 32.00 -16.28 -7.95
N VAL A 191 31.20 -17.31 -7.67
CA VAL A 191 30.59 -18.19 -8.66
C VAL A 191 29.21 -17.65 -9.01
N ALA A 192 28.99 -17.31 -10.28
CA ALA A 192 27.68 -16.93 -10.79
C ALA A 192 26.95 -18.15 -11.35
N LYS A 193 25.70 -18.37 -10.93
CA LYS A 193 24.81 -19.42 -11.46
C LYS A 193 23.49 -18.80 -11.91
N ASN A 194 23.21 -18.93 -13.20
CA ASN A 194 22.01 -18.39 -13.83
C ASN A 194 20.88 -19.43 -13.87
N ASN A 195 19.65 -18.98 -14.07
CA ASN A 195 18.46 -19.81 -14.30
C ASN A 195 18.18 -20.85 -13.19
N VAL A 196 18.50 -20.54 -11.93
CA VAL A 196 18.22 -21.44 -10.80
C VAL A 196 16.74 -21.39 -10.45
N ILE A 197 16.09 -22.56 -10.39
CA ILE A 197 14.69 -22.67 -9.95
C ILE A 197 14.66 -22.69 -8.42
N ILE A 198 14.06 -21.67 -7.80
CA ILE A 198 13.91 -21.59 -6.33
C ILE A 198 12.54 -22.08 -5.83
N GLY A 199 11.58 -22.26 -6.74
CA GLY A 199 10.22 -22.63 -6.41
C GLY A 199 9.31 -22.54 -7.62
N ARG A 200 8.00 -22.66 -7.39
CA ARG A 200 6.97 -22.60 -8.42
C ARG A 200 5.87 -21.64 -7.97
N MET A 201 5.39 -20.78 -8.86
CA MET A 201 4.33 -19.83 -8.59
C MET A 201 3.04 -20.25 -9.31
N PRO A 202 1.92 -20.44 -8.60
CA PRO A 202 0.62 -20.60 -9.25
C PRO A 202 0.27 -19.37 -10.09
N ILE A 203 -0.15 -19.60 -11.33
CA ILE A 203 -0.42 -18.55 -12.31
C ILE A 203 -1.91 -18.28 -12.37
N MET A 204 -2.28 -17.00 -12.30
CA MET A 204 -3.67 -16.57 -12.46
C MET A 204 -4.09 -16.73 -13.93
N LEU A 205 -5.26 -17.32 -14.18
CA LEU A 205 -5.77 -17.50 -15.55
C LEU A 205 -6.00 -16.15 -16.23
N ARG A 206 -5.64 -16.08 -17.52
CA ARG A 206 -5.60 -14.87 -18.37
C ARG A 206 -4.63 -13.76 -17.91
N SER A 207 -3.80 -13.98 -16.89
CA SER A 207 -2.68 -13.08 -16.56
C SER A 207 -1.55 -13.14 -17.60
N CYS A 208 -0.62 -12.18 -17.60
CA CYS A 208 0.44 -12.08 -18.61
C CYS A 208 1.47 -13.22 -18.64
N CYS A 209 1.44 -14.14 -17.66
CA CYS A 209 2.23 -15.38 -17.66
C CYS A 209 1.38 -16.64 -17.94
N CYS A 210 0.07 -16.48 -18.19
CA CYS A 210 -0.83 -17.57 -18.54
C CYS A 210 -0.77 -17.84 -20.05
N VAL A 211 -0.83 -19.12 -20.43
CA VAL A 211 -0.86 -19.57 -21.84
C VAL A 211 -2.09 -19.01 -22.60
N LEU A 212 -3.15 -18.63 -21.88
CA LEU A 212 -4.39 -18.07 -22.46
C LEU A 212 -4.30 -16.57 -22.78
N HIS A 213 -3.22 -15.88 -22.40
CA HIS A 213 -3.11 -14.43 -22.53
C HIS A 213 -2.95 -13.98 -23.99
N GLY A 214 -3.86 -13.14 -24.46
CA GLY A 214 -3.82 -12.56 -25.81
C GLY A 214 -4.25 -13.52 -26.93
N LYS A 215 -4.79 -14.69 -26.58
CA LYS A 215 -5.34 -15.66 -27.54
C LYS A 215 -6.72 -15.24 -28.04
N ASP A 216 -7.02 -15.60 -29.29
CA ASP A 216 -8.37 -15.43 -29.85
C ASP A 216 -9.32 -16.57 -29.43
N GLY A 217 -10.61 -16.45 -29.77
CA GLY A 217 -11.62 -17.45 -29.41
C GLY A 217 -11.40 -18.84 -30.05
N ALA A 218 -10.76 -18.91 -31.22
CA ALA A 218 -10.48 -20.17 -31.91
C ALA A 218 -9.26 -20.87 -31.31
N GLU A 219 -8.22 -20.13 -30.92
CA GLU A 219 -7.09 -20.65 -30.17
C GLU A 219 -7.48 -21.14 -28.77
N LEU A 220 -8.38 -20.43 -28.08
CA LEU A 220 -8.93 -20.87 -26.80
C LEU A 220 -9.73 -22.18 -26.94
N ALA A 221 -10.57 -22.28 -27.97
CA ALA A 221 -11.30 -23.52 -28.28
C ALA A 221 -10.37 -24.70 -28.55
N ARG A 222 -9.25 -24.50 -29.29
CA ARG A 222 -8.20 -25.53 -29.50
C ARG A 222 -7.51 -25.98 -28.21
N LEU A 223 -7.51 -25.15 -27.17
CA LEU A 223 -6.95 -25.47 -25.84
C LEU A 223 -7.98 -26.07 -24.87
N GLY A 224 -9.24 -26.23 -25.29
CA GLY A 224 -10.32 -26.72 -24.43
C GLY A 224 -10.82 -25.68 -23.42
N GLU A 225 -10.69 -24.39 -23.72
CA GLU A 225 -11.02 -23.27 -22.83
C GLU A 225 -12.14 -22.39 -23.41
N CYS A 226 -13.01 -21.88 -22.55
CA CYS A 226 -14.13 -21.03 -22.97
C CYS A 226 -13.66 -19.59 -23.29
N PRO A 227 -14.02 -19.01 -24.46
CA PRO A 227 -13.75 -17.60 -24.77
C PRO A 227 -14.43 -16.61 -23.80
N LEU A 228 -15.58 -16.99 -23.23
CA LEU A 228 -16.38 -16.15 -22.33
C LEU A 228 -15.96 -16.23 -20.84
N ASP A 229 -15.07 -17.16 -20.47
CA ASP A 229 -14.52 -17.22 -19.11
C ASP A 229 -13.84 -15.87 -18.75
N PRO A 230 -14.20 -15.18 -17.65
CA PRO A 230 -13.52 -13.94 -17.28
C PRO A 230 -12.05 -14.13 -16.85
N GLY A 231 -11.64 -15.33 -16.43
CA GLY A 231 -10.33 -15.60 -15.81
C GLY A 231 -10.17 -14.92 -14.44
N GLY A 232 -8.93 -14.64 -14.03
CA GLY A 232 -8.65 -13.92 -12.78
C GLY A 232 -8.61 -14.78 -11.50
N TYR A 233 -8.72 -16.09 -11.63
CA TYR A 233 -8.60 -17.08 -10.55
C TYR A 233 -7.41 -18.03 -10.76
N PHE A 234 -7.16 -18.93 -9.81
CA PHE A 234 -6.07 -19.90 -9.83
C PHE A 234 -6.62 -21.34 -9.84
N ILE A 235 -5.94 -22.27 -10.52
CA ILE A 235 -6.22 -23.71 -10.39
C ILE A 235 -5.21 -24.32 -9.43
N ILE A 236 -5.67 -24.76 -8.26
CA ILE A 236 -4.86 -25.35 -7.20
C ILE A 236 -5.39 -26.75 -6.91
N LYS A 237 -4.61 -27.77 -7.27
CA LYS A 237 -4.98 -29.19 -7.17
C LYS A 237 -6.35 -29.49 -7.81
N GLY A 238 -6.48 -29.28 -9.11
CA GLY A 238 -7.75 -29.44 -9.86
C GLY A 238 -8.79 -28.33 -9.61
N THR A 239 -8.94 -27.90 -8.35
CA THR A 239 -9.96 -26.94 -7.92
C THR A 239 -9.64 -25.49 -8.28
N GLU A 240 -10.66 -24.75 -8.71
CA GLU A 240 -10.57 -23.31 -9.00
C GLU A 240 -10.73 -22.47 -7.72
N LYS A 241 -9.87 -21.46 -7.54
CA LYS A 241 -9.80 -20.62 -6.33
C LYS A 241 -9.63 -19.15 -6.67
N VAL A 242 -10.57 -18.33 -6.23
CA VAL A 242 -10.55 -16.86 -6.31
C VAL A 242 -9.93 -16.30 -5.02
N ILE A 243 -9.09 -15.27 -5.11
CA ILE A 243 -8.67 -14.50 -3.94
C ILE A 243 -9.67 -13.37 -3.73
N LEU A 244 -10.38 -13.38 -2.60
CA LEU A 244 -11.36 -12.35 -2.29
C LEU A 244 -10.68 -11.01 -1.96
N ILE A 245 -11.23 -9.93 -2.49
CA ILE A 245 -10.80 -8.56 -2.17
C ILE A 245 -11.42 -8.17 -0.83
N GLN A 246 -10.60 -7.89 0.17
CA GLN A 246 -11.03 -7.36 1.46
C GLN A 246 -10.76 -5.87 1.56
N GLU A 247 -11.71 -5.16 2.13
CA GLU A 247 -11.57 -3.75 2.48
C GLU A 247 -10.92 -3.63 3.87
N GLN A 248 -9.86 -2.83 3.99
CA GLN A 248 -9.17 -2.52 5.25
C GLN A 248 -9.07 -1.01 5.44
N LEU A 249 -8.91 -0.54 6.69
CA LEU A 249 -8.64 0.87 6.95
C LEU A 249 -7.31 1.33 6.32
N SER A 250 -7.29 2.57 5.84
CA SER A 250 -6.13 3.22 5.24
C SER A 250 -4.93 3.25 6.20
N LYS A 251 -3.80 2.74 5.74
CA LYS A 251 -2.52 2.79 6.45
C LYS A 251 -1.88 4.18 6.27
N ASN A 252 -1.03 4.56 7.21
CA ASN A 252 -0.28 5.83 7.21
C ASN A 252 -1.16 7.10 7.22
N ARG A 253 -2.44 6.98 7.58
CA ARG A 253 -3.40 8.09 7.77
C ARG A 253 -3.73 8.24 9.26
N ILE A 254 -3.91 9.48 9.72
CA ILE A 254 -4.45 9.81 11.04
C ILE A 254 -5.98 9.67 10.98
N ILE A 255 -6.54 8.86 11.88
CA ILE A 255 -7.98 8.67 12.06
C ILE A 255 -8.34 9.13 13.48
N ILE A 256 -9.17 10.17 13.58
CA ILE A 256 -9.71 10.68 14.85
C ILE A 256 -11.06 10.00 15.14
N ASP A 257 -11.22 9.54 16.37
CA ASP A 257 -12.30 8.64 16.78
C ASP A 257 -12.74 8.93 18.22
N THR A 258 -13.98 8.59 18.56
CA THR A 258 -14.48 8.71 19.94
C THR A 258 -14.72 7.34 20.55
N ASP A 259 -13.98 7.02 21.61
CA ASP A 259 -14.25 5.88 22.48
C ASP A 259 -15.14 6.31 23.66
N LYS A 260 -15.79 5.36 24.34
CA LYS A 260 -16.61 5.60 25.55
C LYS A 260 -15.86 6.36 26.66
N LYS A 261 -14.51 6.33 26.64
CA LYS A 261 -13.64 6.98 27.62
C LYS A 261 -13.06 8.34 27.16
N GLY A 262 -13.37 8.80 25.94
CA GLY A 262 -12.86 10.06 25.39
C GLY A 262 -12.38 9.95 23.94
N VAL A 263 -11.93 11.08 23.40
CA VAL A 263 -11.42 11.23 22.03
C VAL A 263 -10.02 10.60 21.91
N GLN A 264 -9.79 9.87 20.82
CA GLN A 264 -8.52 9.26 20.48
C GLN A 264 -8.14 9.53 19.01
N ALA A 265 -6.86 9.78 18.76
CA ALA A 265 -6.26 9.75 17.45
C ALA A 265 -5.52 8.43 17.25
N SER A 266 -5.66 7.79 16.09
CA SER A 266 -4.95 6.55 15.78
C SER A 266 -4.32 6.55 14.39
N VAL A 267 -3.15 5.92 14.28
CA VAL A 267 -2.40 5.77 13.03
C VAL A 267 -1.90 4.32 12.94
N MET A 268 -2.29 3.63 11.87
CA MET A 268 -1.69 2.34 11.49
C MET A 268 -0.49 2.61 10.58
N SER A 269 0.71 2.65 11.17
CA SER A 269 1.97 2.85 10.44
C SER A 269 2.40 1.53 9.78
N SER A 270 2.69 1.56 8.48
CA SER A 270 3.20 0.40 7.74
C SER A 270 4.31 0.86 6.79
N THR A 271 5.50 0.30 7.01
CA THR A 271 6.63 0.31 6.07
C THR A 271 6.85 -1.12 5.53
N GLU A 272 7.91 -1.31 4.74
CA GLU A 272 8.35 -2.64 4.30
C GLU A 272 8.86 -3.50 5.47
N ALA A 273 9.58 -2.88 6.42
CA ALA A 273 10.20 -3.57 7.56
C ALA A 273 9.29 -3.67 8.79
N THR A 274 8.52 -2.63 9.11
CA THR A 274 7.79 -2.49 10.38
C THR A 274 6.33 -2.12 10.20
N LYS A 275 5.47 -2.70 11.06
CA LYS A 275 4.05 -2.36 11.17
C LYS A 275 3.75 -2.07 12.64
N SER A 276 3.18 -0.91 12.92
CA SER A 276 2.88 -0.47 14.29
C SER A 276 1.58 0.32 14.32
N LYS A 277 0.76 0.08 15.36
CA LYS A 277 -0.40 0.90 15.66
C LYS A 277 0.00 1.89 16.76
N THR A 278 -0.09 3.18 16.44
CA THR A 278 0.09 4.28 17.38
C THR A 278 -1.28 4.81 17.75
N VAL A 279 -1.58 4.96 19.04
CA VAL A 279 -2.83 5.58 19.52
C VAL A 279 -2.48 6.66 20.54
N ILE A 280 -2.98 7.87 20.34
CA ILE A 280 -2.92 8.96 21.30
C ILE A 280 -4.34 9.18 21.81
N LYS A 281 -4.53 9.31 23.11
CA LYS A 281 -5.85 9.42 23.74
C LYS A 281 -5.84 10.44 24.86
N MET A 282 -6.91 11.22 24.95
CA MET A 282 -7.16 12.06 26.13
C MET A 282 -7.91 11.24 27.20
N GLU A 283 -7.39 11.23 28.43
CA GLU A 283 -8.01 10.61 29.60
C GLU A 283 -7.85 11.55 30.80
N LYS A 284 -8.96 11.91 31.47
CA LYS A 284 -8.96 12.86 32.60
C LYS A 284 -8.19 14.16 32.26
N GLU A 285 -8.54 14.78 31.14
CA GLU A 285 -7.94 16.04 30.61
C GLU A 285 -6.45 15.96 30.24
N LYS A 286 -5.82 14.80 30.39
CA LYS A 286 -4.41 14.56 30.09
C LYS A 286 -4.23 13.68 28.86
N ILE A 287 -3.19 13.94 28.08
CA ILE A 287 -2.96 13.27 26.80
C ILE A 287 -1.85 12.22 26.92
N TYR A 288 -2.20 10.97 26.61
CA TYR A 288 -1.30 9.83 26.71
C TYR A 288 -1.09 9.12 25.37
N LEU A 289 0.16 8.71 25.13
CA LEU A 289 0.55 7.77 24.09
C LEU A 289 0.36 6.32 24.56
N TYR A 290 -0.30 5.54 23.71
CA TYR A 290 -0.37 4.10 23.73
C TYR A 290 0.37 3.52 22.53
N LEU A 291 1.39 2.71 22.81
CA LEU A 291 2.16 1.97 21.83
C LEU A 291 2.37 0.55 22.37
N ASN A 292 2.18 -0.48 21.53
CA ASN A 292 2.31 -1.89 21.94
C ASN A 292 3.68 -2.26 22.54
N GLN A 293 4.73 -1.45 22.31
CA GLN A 293 6.04 -1.68 22.90
C GLN A 293 6.19 -1.10 24.31
N PHE A 294 5.35 -0.16 24.75
CA PHE A 294 5.35 0.31 26.14
C PHE A 294 4.29 -0.47 26.94
N ALA A 295 4.63 -0.99 28.12
CA ALA A 295 3.65 -1.74 28.94
C ALA A 295 2.59 -0.80 29.53
N ASN A 296 3.00 0.43 29.85
CA ASN A 296 2.18 1.47 30.45
C ASN A 296 2.01 2.65 29.49
N LYS A 297 0.88 3.36 29.60
CA LYS A 297 0.66 4.62 28.89
C LYS A 297 1.74 5.66 29.24
N VAL A 298 2.09 6.52 28.30
CA VAL A 298 3.18 7.50 28.43
C VAL A 298 2.62 8.92 28.23
N PRO A 299 2.90 9.91 29.10
CA PRO A 299 2.46 11.29 28.88
C PRO A 299 3.04 11.85 27.58
N ILE A 300 2.24 12.55 26.77
CA ILE A 300 2.70 12.96 25.43
C ILE A 300 3.84 13.98 25.47
N MET A 301 3.88 14.86 26.48
CA MET A 301 4.94 15.86 26.63
C MET A 301 6.31 15.22 26.84
N VAL A 302 6.39 14.12 27.62
CA VAL A 302 7.62 13.33 27.78
C VAL A 302 8.09 12.78 26.44
N VAL A 303 7.17 12.32 25.57
CA VAL A 303 7.51 11.82 24.22
C VAL A 303 8.06 12.95 23.34
N MET A 304 7.46 14.15 23.40
CA MET A 304 7.93 15.31 22.65
C MET A 304 9.33 15.77 23.10
N LYS A 305 9.58 15.85 24.43
CA LYS A 305 10.90 16.15 24.99
C LYS A 305 11.93 15.07 24.65
N ALA A 306 11.58 13.78 24.71
CA ALA A 306 12.47 12.68 24.31
C ALA A 306 12.86 12.71 22.81
N MET A 307 12.02 13.29 21.96
CA MET A 307 12.32 13.57 20.54
C MET A 307 13.06 14.90 20.32
N GLY A 308 13.50 15.58 21.38
CA GLY A 308 14.29 16.81 21.32
C GLY A 308 13.49 18.11 21.25
N MET A 309 12.17 18.09 21.48
CA MET A 309 11.36 19.31 21.64
C MET A 309 11.32 19.69 23.13
N GLU A 310 12.39 20.30 23.62
CA GLU A 310 12.52 20.64 25.05
C GLU A 310 11.63 21.82 25.47
N SER A 311 11.48 22.82 24.60
CA SER A 311 10.65 24.00 24.85
C SER A 311 9.15 23.70 24.73
N ASP A 312 8.43 23.78 25.85
CA ASP A 312 6.98 23.56 25.88
C ASP A 312 6.22 24.65 25.09
N GLN A 313 6.78 25.88 25.03
CA GLN A 313 6.25 26.96 24.19
C GLN A 313 6.30 26.60 22.70
N GLU A 314 7.37 25.94 22.24
CA GLU A 314 7.46 25.48 20.86
C GLU A 314 6.40 24.40 20.57
N VAL A 315 6.18 23.47 21.51
CA VAL A 315 5.15 22.43 21.37
C VAL A 315 3.75 23.06 21.24
N VAL A 316 3.39 24.03 22.09
CA VAL A 316 2.11 24.74 22.00
C VAL A 316 1.97 25.47 20.66
N GLN A 317 3.01 26.19 20.20
CA GLN A 317 2.99 26.90 18.93
C GLN A 317 2.89 25.97 17.71
N MET A 318 3.44 24.75 17.78
CA MET A 318 3.28 23.73 16.74
C MET A 318 1.85 23.19 16.64
N LEU A 319 1.07 23.17 17.74
CA LEU A 319 -0.34 22.80 17.70
C LEU A 319 -1.20 23.88 17.02
N GLY A 320 -0.95 25.16 17.34
CA GLY A 320 -1.58 26.27 16.65
C GLY A 320 -1.50 27.60 17.40
N ARG A 321 -2.11 28.62 16.81
CA ARG A 321 -2.21 29.99 17.38
C ARG A 321 -3.43 30.20 18.28
N ASP A 322 -4.35 29.25 18.30
CA ASP A 322 -5.59 29.33 19.09
C ASP A 322 -5.27 29.03 20.57
N PRO A 323 -5.54 29.94 21.52
CA PRO A 323 -5.24 29.75 22.93
C PRO A 323 -5.95 28.52 23.53
N ARG A 324 -7.06 28.05 22.93
CA ARG A 324 -7.78 26.85 23.38
C ARG A 324 -6.91 25.58 23.29
N PHE A 325 -5.99 25.49 22.34
CA PHE A 325 -5.05 24.36 22.26
C PHE A 325 -4.04 24.37 23.39
N GLY A 326 -3.56 25.56 23.80
CA GLY A 326 -2.71 25.73 24.97
C GLY A 326 -3.42 25.29 26.26
N ALA A 327 -4.66 25.74 26.46
CA ALA A 327 -5.49 25.34 27.60
C ALA A 327 -5.72 23.83 27.68
N LEU A 328 -6.00 23.16 26.55
CA LEU A 328 -6.17 21.71 26.48
C LEU A 328 -4.86 20.91 26.69
N LEU A 329 -3.69 21.52 26.45
CA LEU A 329 -2.39 20.87 26.67
C LEU A 329 -1.89 21.06 28.10
N LEU A 330 -2.25 22.17 28.76
CA LEU A 330 -1.70 22.59 30.06
C LEU A 330 -1.67 21.48 31.14
N PRO A 331 -2.74 20.68 31.37
CA PRO A 331 -2.71 19.59 32.37
C PRO A 331 -1.68 18.48 32.05
N SER A 332 -1.29 18.35 30.77
CA SER A 332 -0.24 17.42 30.32
C SER A 332 1.16 18.01 30.45
N ILE A 333 1.30 19.33 30.44
CA ILE A 333 2.56 20.05 30.75
C ILE A 333 2.82 19.99 32.25
N GLU A 334 1.81 20.30 33.07
CA GLU A 334 1.86 20.19 34.54
C GLU A 334 2.21 18.78 34.99
N GLU A 335 1.66 17.74 34.35
CA GLU A 335 2.06 16.35 34.61
C GLU A 335 3.53 16.10 34.26
N CYS A 336 4.04 16.67 33.18
CA CYS A 336 5.45 16.52 32.78
C CYS A 336 6.41 17.16 33.79
N ALA A 337 6.10 18.38 34.23
CA ALA A 337 6.84 19.09 35.27
C ALA A 337 6.77 18.34 36.62
N SER A 338 5.59 17.81 36.99
CA SER A 338 5.39 17.00 38.20
C SER A 338 6.14 15.65 38.19
N ASN A 339 6.74 15.25 37.07
CA ASN A 339 7.61 14.07 36.96
C ASN A 339 9.10 14.45 36.80
N ASP A 340 9.45 15.73 37.01
CA ASP A 340 10.79 16.30 36.88
C ASP A 340 11.46 16.11 35.50
N VAL A 341 10.64 16.05 34.43
CA VAL A 341 11.12 15.87 33.05
C VAL A 341 11.15 17.22 32.31
N TYR A 342 12.35 17.81 32.22
CA TYR A 342 12.59 19.08 31.54
C TYR A 342 13.42 18.92 30.26
N THR A 343 14.48 18.09 30.30
CA THR A 343 15.42 17.87 29.20
C THR A 343 15.13 16.58 28.41
N GLN A 344 15.70 16.46 27.22
CA GLN A 344 15.65 15.24 26.40
C GLN A 344 16.25 14.04 27.14
N HIS A 345 17.35 14.23 27.87
CA HIS A 345 18.01 13.14 28.60
C HIS A 345 17.14 12.58 29.71
N GLN A 346 16.55 13.45 30.55
CA GLN A 346 15.57 13.07 31.58
C GLN A 346 14.35 12.37 30.98
N ALA A 347 13.87 12.84 29.82
CA ALA A 347 12.72 12.23 29.15
C ALA A 347 13.03 10.82 28.64
N LEU A 348 14.24 10.57 28.11
CA LEU A 348 14.70 9.24 27.71
C LEU A 348 14.87 8.34 28.94
N GLU A 349 15.49 8.82 30.02
CA GLU A 349 15.66 8.06 31.27
C GLU A 349 14.29 7.67 31.90
N PHE A 350 13.30 8.58 31.88
CA PHE A 350 11.93 8.29 32.31
C PHE A 350 11.28 7.19 31.48
N LEU A 351 11.48 7.19 30.15
CA LEU A 351 11.01 6.13 29.29
C LEU A 351 11.68 4.80 29.64
N GLU A 352 12.99 4.79 29.86
CA GLU A 352 13.79 3.60 30.20
C GLU A 352 13.44 2.98 31.56
N LYS A 353 13.15 3.81 32.56
CA LYS A 353 12.66 3.37 33.88
C LYS A 353 11.33 2.62 33.81
N LYS A 354 10.50 2.82 32.77
CA LYS A 354 9.26 2.04 32.60
C LYS A 354 9.56 0.63 32.08
N LYS A 355 9.12 -0.38 32.84
CA LYS A 355 9.20 -1.80 32.43
C LYS A 355 8.63 -1.98 31.02
N TRP A 356 9.47 -2.48 30.11
CA TRP A 356 9.03 -3.00 28.83
C TRP A 356 8.24 -4.30 29.02
N PRO A 357 7.24 -4.60 28.17
CA PRO A 357 6.73 -5.95 28.06
C PRO A 357 7.88 -6.86 27.64
N CYS A 358 8.23 -7.82 28.52
CA CYS A 358 9.34 -8.73 28.26
C CYS A 358 9.09 -9.49 26.96
N THR A 359 10.07 -9.49 26.05
CA THR A 359 9.90 -10.08 24.72
C THR A 359 9.98 -11.61 24.76
N GLU A 360 10.55 -12.18 25.82
CA GLU A 360 10.75 -13.62 26.00
C GLU A 360 9.49 -14.38 26.42
N SER A 361 8.61 -13.82 27.25
CA SER A 361 7.35 -14.50 27.63
C SER A 361 6.47 -14.77 26.41
N ARG A 362 6.57 -13.94 25.36
CA ARG A 362 5.91 -14.16 24.07
C ARG A 362 6.60 -15.22 23.21
N ILE A 363 7.84 -15.61 23.47
CA ILE A 363 8.49 -16.77 22.84
C ILE A 363 8.01 -18.05 23.51
N GLU A 364 7.91 -18.07 24.84
CA GLU A 364 7.49 -19.26 25.59
C GLU A 364 5.99 -19.58 25.40
N SER A 365 5.11 -18.58 25.43
CA SER A 365 3.69 -18.80 25.07
C SER A 365 3.54 -19.29 23.62
N ASN A 366 4.41 -18.84 22.70
CA ASN A 366 4.41 -19.34 21.32
C ASN A 366 5.02 -20.76 21.20
N ARG A 367 5.96 -21.17 22.07
CA ARG A 367 6.43 -22.57 22.15
C ARG A 367 5.30 -23.51 22.55
N ILE A 368 4.56 -23.16 23.60
CA ILE A 368 3.44 -23.97 24.12
C ILE A 368 2.30 -24.06 23.08
N VAL A 369 2.01 -22.96 22.35
CA VAL A 369 1.03 -22.98 21.25
C VAL A 369 1.52 -23.78 20.03
N ASN A 370 2.83 -23.81 19.74
CA ASN A 370 3.37 -24.61 18.64
C ASN A 370 3.38 -26.11 18.97
N GLN A 371 3.73 -26.51 20.20
CA GLN A 371 3.65 -27.92 20.61
C GLN A 371 2.21 -28.47 20.56
N LYS A 372 1.21 -27.65 20.89
CA LYS A 372 -0.21 -28.03 20.70
C LYS A 372 -0.70 -28.03 19.25
N LYS A 373 0.15 -27.66 18.27
CA LYS A 373 -0.16 -27.71 16.83
C LYS A 373 0.50 -28.85 16.06
N GLU A 374 1.42 -29.61 16.67
CA GLU A 374 2.11 -30.75 16.04
C GLU A 374 1.30 -32.05 16.04
N LEU A 375 0.06 -32.05 16.56
CA LEU A 375 -0.85 -33.21 16.62
C LEU A 375 -2.07 -33.10 15.68
N ALA A 376 -2.02 -32.24 14.66
CA ALA A 376 -3.11 -32.07 13.70
C ALA A 376 -2.61 -31.93 12.25
N GLU A 377 -2.56 -33.05 11.53
CA GLU A 377 -2.44 -33.15 10.08
C GLU A 377 -3.38 -34.26 9.56
N PRO A 378 -3.81 -34.27 8.28
CA PRO A 378 -3.78 -33.16 7.32
C PRO A 378 -5.06 -33.03 6.46
N LEU A 379 -5.49 -31.80 6.16
CA LEU A 379 -6.31 -31.54 4.96
C LEU A 379 -5.82 -30.31 4.16
N GLY A 380 -5.16 -30.59 3.04
CA GLY A 380 -5.66 -30.05 1.77
C GLY A 380 -5.13 -28.71 1.22
N LEU A 381 -4.20 -27.98 1.84
CA LEU A 381 -3.78 -26.67 1.25
C LEU A 381 -2.28 -26.31 1.30
N THR A 382 -1.41 -27.32 1.32
CA THR A 382 0.04 -27.17 1.57
C THR A 382 0.86 -26.39 0.52
N TYR A 383 0.43 -26.16 -0.72
CA TYR A 383 1.35 -25.56 -1.72
C TYR A 383 1.50 -24.03 -1.62
N LEU A 384 0.41 -23.26 -1.64
CA LEU A 384 0.49 -21.80 -1.47
C LEU A 384 0.90 -21.46 -0.03
N THR A 385 0.44 -22.24 0.95
CA THR A 385 0.85 -22.09 2.34
C THR A 385 2.28 -22.55 2.57
N HIS A 386 2.87 -23.54 1.88
CA HIS A 386 4.31 -23.81 1.99
C HIS A 386 5.15 -22.77 1.25
N ILE A 387 4.66 -22.15 0.17
CA ILE A 387 5.42 -21.04 -0.45
C ILE A 387 5.44 -19.86 0.52
N ILE A 388 4.29 -19.43 1.04
CA ILE A 388 4.20 -18.33 2.01
C ILE A 388 4.80 -18.70 3.37
N SER A 389 4.67 -19.96 3.84
CA SER A 389 5.24 -20.42 5.11
C SER A 389 6.73 -20.68 4.99
N LYS A 390 7.27 -21.20 3.87
CA LYS A 390 8.72 -21.11 3.60
C LYS A 390 9.15 -19.66 3.42
N TYR A 391 8.34 -18.76 2.86
CA TYR A 391 8.66 -17.32 2.85
C TYR A 391 8.74 -16.76 4.27
N ILE A 392 7.84 -17.17 5.17
CA ILE A 392 7.81 -16.80 6.59
C ILE A 392 8.93 -17.50 7.37
N TYR A 393 9.34 -18.73 7.01
CA TYR A 393 10.41 -19.50 7.64
C TYR A 393 11.78 -18.97 7.21
N PHE A 394 11.93 -18.64 5.93
CA PHE A 394 13.08 -17.93 5.36
C PHE A 394 13.15 -16.52 5.96
N ASN A 395 12.05 -15.77 6.05
CA ASN A 395 11.97 -14.53 6.83
C ASN A 395 12.10 -14.73 8.36
N LYS A 396 12.01 -15.96 8.91
CA LYS A 396 12.28 -16.26 10.32
C LYS A 396 13.77 -16.50 10.57
N ILE A 397 14.46 -17.10 9.59
CA ILE A 397 15.91 -17.37 9.60
C ILE A 397 16.70 -16.10 9.22
N VAL A 398 16.19 -15.35 8.23
CA VAL A 398 16.71 -14.05 7.73
C VAL A 398 16.21 -12.87 8.57
N ARG A 399 15.22 -13.07 9.46
CA ARG A 399 15.08 -12.17 10.62
C ARG A 399 16.34 -12.26 11.47
N LYS A 400 17.26 -11.32 11.20
CA LYS A 400 17.74 -10.49 12.31
C LYS A 400 16.56 -10.22 13.22
N SER A 401 16.73 -10.50 14.51
CA SER A 401 15.94 -9.76 15.49
C SER A 401 16.08 -8.28 15.13
N PRO A 402 15.01 -7.47 15.06
CA PRO A 402 15.15 -6.02 14.91
C PRO A 402 16.00 -5.40 16.04
N PHE A 403 16.30 -6.18 17.08
CA PHE A 403 17.13 -5.85 18.24
C PHE A 403 18.50 -6.56 18.26
N SER A 404 18.98 -7.12 17.14
CA SER A 404 20.35 -7.65 17.02
C SER A 404 21.17 -6.87 15.99
N ASN A 405 21.25 -5.56 16.18
CA ASN A 405 22.41 -4.77 15.75
C ASN A 405 23.25 -4.51 17.00
N SER A 406 24.56 -4.73 16.93
CA SER A 406 25.55 -4.44 17.98
C SER A 406 25.70 -2.93 18.30
N SER A 407 24.87 -2.07 17.73
CA SER A 407 24.74 -0.65 18.07
C SER A 407 23.74 -0.39 19.21
N PHE A 408 22.91 -1.37 19.60
CA PHE A 408 21.88 -1.20 20.63
C PHE A 408 22.42 -1.04 22.07
N GLU A 409 23.72 -1.28 22.29
CA GLU A 409 24.34 -1.13 23.62
C GLU A 409 24.81 0.30 23.93
N LYS A 410 24.81 1.21 22.93
CA LYS A 410 25.18 2.63 23.13
C LYS A 410 24.02 3.61 22.96
N GLU A 411 22.99 3.25 22.19
CA GLU A 411 21.76 4.04 22.07
C GLU A 411 20.64 3.39 22.88
N GLY A 412 20.13 4.12 23.87
CA GLY A 412 19.09 3.67 24.79
C GLY A 412 17.86 3.05 24.11
N LYS A 413 17.30 2.00 24.72
CA LYS A 413 16.20 1.19 24.15
C LYS A 413 14.98 2.04 23.80
N ALA A 414 14.73 3.09 24.59
CA ALA A 414 13.65 4.05 24.34
C ALA A 414 13.84 4.79 22.99
N LEU A 415 15.05 5.25 22.70
CA LEU A 415 15.37 6.02 21.49
C LEU A 415 15.17 5.18 20.22
N GLY A 416 15.64 3.93 20.23
CA GLY A 416 15.42 3.00 19.12
C GLY A 416 13.93 2.75 18.83
N ILE A 417 13.08 2.72 19.85
CA ILE A 417 11.63 2.54 19.68
C ILE A 417 10.96 3.81 19.14
N LEU A 418 11.38 5.00 19.60
CA LEU A 418 10.93 6.26 19.03
C LEU A 418 11.38 6.43 17.56
N ARG A 419 12.55 5.88 17.20
CA ARG A 419 13.11 5.93 15.84
C ARG A 419 12.45 4.93 14.90
N ASP A 420 12.34 3.67 15.31
CA ASP A 420 12.09 2.55 14.38
C ASP A 420 10.65 1.98 14.47
N VAL A 421 9.91 2.29 15.55
CA VAL A 421 8.56 1.73 15.79
C VAL A 421 7.47 2.82 15.89
N PHE A 422 7.70 3.89 16.64
CA PHE A 422 6.74 4.98 16.78
C PHE A 422 6.60 5.73 15.45
N ILE A 423 5.39 5.75 14.88
CA ILE A 423 5.09 6.40 13.59
C ILE A 423 6.12 6.02 12.50
N ALA A 424 6.30 4.72 12.30
CA ALA A 424 7.40 4.16 11.51
C ALA A 424 7.40 4.58 10.03
N ASN A 425 6.27 5.07 9.50
CA ASN A 425 6.17 5.61 8.15
C ASN A 425 6.90 6.94 7.93
N ILE A 426 7.43 7.55 8.99
CA ILE A 426 8.25 8.77 8.93
C ILE A 426 9.69 8.38 9.27
N PRO A 427 10.62 8.38 8.32
CA PRO A 427 12.01 8.03 8.58
C PRO A 427 12.69 9.16 9.38
N VAL A 428 13.50 8.76 10.37
CA VAL A 428 14.44 9.65 11.07
C VAL A 428 15.81 9.50 10.41
N ARG A 429 16.46 10.62 10.10
CA ARG A 429 17.83 10.66 9.56
C ARG A 429 18.72 11.38 10.56
N GLN A 430 19.92 10.85 10.82
CA GLN A 430 20.90 11.47 11.74
C GLN A 430 20.31 11.83 13.12
N ASN A 431 19.44 10.96 13.67
CA ASN A 431 18.69 11.20 14.91
C ASN A 431 17.88 12.52 14.96
N ASN A 432 17.55 13.12 13.82
CA ASN A 432 16.64 14.26 13.72
C ASN A 432 15.18 13.80 13.70
N PHE A 433 14.47 14.00 14.83
CA PHE A 433 13.06 13.62 14.98
C PHE A 433 12.07 14.72 14.56
N ARG A 434 12.51 15.89 14.07
CA ARG A 434 11.64 17.06 13.83
C ARG A 434 10.41 16.75 12.96
N ALA A 435 10.58 15.93 11.90
CA ALA A 435 9.48 15.51 11.04
C ALA A 435 8.43 14.65 11.79
N LYS A 436 8.86 13.81 12.75
CA LYS A 436 7.94 13.08 13.63
C LYS A 436 7.25 14.01 14.62
N CYS A 437 7.98 14.94 15.22
CA CYS A 437 7.41 15.94 16.14
C CYS A 437 6.29 16.74 15.46
N ILE A 438 6.51 17.22 14.23
CA ILE A 438 5.50 17.93 13.43
C ILE A 438 4.28 17.05 13.16
N TYR A 439 4.47 15.78 12.79
CA TYR A 439 3.35 14.86 12.55
C TYR A 439 2.56 14.56 13.83
N VAL A 440 3.23 14.40 14.98
CA VAL A 440 2.58 14.28 16.29
C VAL A 440 1.81 15.55 16.63
N ALA A 441 2.37 16.73 16.38
CA ALA A 441 1.68 18.00 16.57
C ALA A 441 0.42 18.11 15.69
N VAL A 442 0.47 17.69 14.42
CA VAL A 442 -0.72 17.62 13.54
C VAL A 442 -1.74 16.59 14.05
N MET A 443 -1.29 15.44 14.56
CA MET A 443 -2.15 14.40 15.14
C MET A 443 -2.86 14.90 16.41
N LEU A 444 -2.14 15.61 17.28
CA LEU A 444 -2.68 16.26 18.48
C LEU A 444 -3.64 17.39 18.14
N ARG A 445 -3.26 18.27 17.20
CA ARG A 445 -4.09 19.37 16.73
C ARG A 445 -5.44 18.86 16.22
N ARG A 446 -5.44 17.85 15.32
CA ARG A 446 -6.69 17.25 14.81
C ARG A 446 -7.54 16.63 15.92
N MET A 447 -6.90 16.02 16.92
CA MET A 447 -7.60 15.47 18.10
C MET A 447 -8.24 16.59 18.95
N MET A 448 -7.54 17.70 19.15
CA MET A 448 -8.06 18.87 19.88
C MET A 448 -9.15 19.62 19.11
N GLU A 449 -9.00 19.78 17.79
CA GLU A 449 -10.04 20.31 16.91
C GLU A 449 -11.33 19.47 17.01
N ALA A 450 -11.21 18.14 17.10
CA ALA A 450 -12.34 17.24 17.30
C ALA A 450 -12.94 17.27 18.72
N ILE A 451 -12.15 17.59 19.76
CA ILE A 451 -12.64 17.85 21.11
C ILE A 451 -13.47 19.15 21.15
N LEU A 452 -13.01 20.20 20.46
CA LEU A 452 -13.68 21.50 20.38
C LEU A 452 -14.90 21.48 19.44
N ASN A 453 -14.86 20.68 18.38
CA ASN A 453 -15.94 20.53 17.40
C ASN A 453 -16.14 19.05 17.03
N LYS A 454 -17.29 18.48 17.41
CA LYS A 454 -17.65 17.08 17.13
C LYS A 454 -17.73 16.77 15.63
N ASP A 455 -17.98 17.76 14.77
CA ASP A 455 -18.07 17.57 13.31
C ASP A 455 -16.70 17.32 12.66
N ALA A 456 -15.59 17.55 13.39
CA ALA A 456 -14.23 17.29 12.93
C ALA A 456 -13.74 15.84 13.17
N MET A 457 -14.62 14.94 13.63
CA MET A 457 -14.34 13.51 13.76
C MET A 457 -14.22 12.83 12.38
N ASP A 458 -13.31 11.86 12.26
CA ASP A 458 -13.23 11.01 11.06
C ASP A 458 -14.31 9.92 11.12
N ASP A 459 -14.82 9.51 9.96
CA ASP A 459 -15.89 8.50 9.86
C ASP A 459 -15.35 7.28 9.13
N LYS A 460 -14.96 6.29 9.93
CA LYS A 460 -14.39 5.01 9.50
C LYS A 460 -15.30 4.19 8.57
N SER A 461 -16.57 4.56 8.40
CA SER A 461 -17.46 3.93 7.41
C SER A 461 -17.25 4.46 5.99
N LYS A 462 -16.66 5.67 5.84
CA LYS A 462 -16.38 6.28 4.53
C LYS A 462 -15.37 5.46 3.74
N LYS A 463 -15.72 5.12 2.50
CA LYS A 463 -14.86 4.39 1.56
C LYS A 463 -13.53 5.11 1.27
N SER A 464 -13.47 6.44 1.41
CA SER A 464 -12.22 7.22 1.27
C SER A 464 -11.20 6.98 2.40
N GLU A 465 -11.63 6.44 3.53
CA GLU A 465 -10.76 6.03 4.64
C GLU A 465 -10.30 4.57 4.53
N ARG A 466 -10.61 3.91 3.41
CA ARG A 466 -10.41 2.47 3.22
C ARG A 466 -9.62 2.15 1.95
N LEU A 467 -8.89 1.05 2.00
CA LEU A 467 -8.07 0.51 0.91
C LEU A 467 -8.41 -0.96 0.70
N LEU A 468 -8.44 -1.36 -0.56
CA LEU A 468 -8.67 -2.74 -0.97
C LEU A 468 -7.36 -3.54 -0.93
N TYR A 469 -7.41 -4.74 -0.35
CA TYR A 469 -6.31 -5.69 -0.31
C TYR A 469 -6.77 -7.08 -0.73
N PRO A 470 -5.99 -7.82 -1.54
CA PRO A 470 -6.24 -9.24 -1.75
C PRO A 470 -5.98 -9.99 -0.45
N SER A 471 -6.96 -10.76 0.02
CA SER A 471 -6.86 -11.55 1.25
C SER A 471 -7.23 -13.01 0.99
N ILE A 472 -6.40 -13.92 1.51
CA ILE A 472 -6.79 -15.30 1.72
C ILE A 472 -7.57 -15.32 3.04
N ILE A 473 -8.86 -15.61 2.99
CA ILE A 473 -9.66 -15.75 4.21
C ILE A 473 -9.26 -17.06 4.88
N ASN A 474 -8.37 -16.98 5.87
CA ASN A 474 -8.32 -17.99 6.92
C ASN A 474 -9.57 -17.78 7.77
N VAL A 475 -10.66 -18.46 7.43
CA VAL A 475 -11.86 -18.53 8.27
C VAL A 475 -11.40 -19.09 9.62
N PRO A 476 -11.66 -18.40 10.75
CA PRO A 476 -11.40 -18.98 12.06
C PRO A 476 -12.24 -20.26 12.19
N SER A 477 -11.62 -21.35 12.64
CA SER A 477 -12.34 -22.58 12.99
C SER A 477 -13.13 -22.36 14.29
N SER A 478 -14.23 -21.61 14.20
CA SER A 478 -15.29 -21.51 15.18
C SER A 478 -16.47 -22.35 14.70
N GLN A 479 -17.08 -23.06 15.63
CA GLN A 479 -18.00 -24.18 15.45
C GLN A 479 -19.18 -23.92 14.51
N GLU A 480 -19.71 -25.04 13.99
CA GLU A 480 -20.95 -25.21 13.23
C GLU A 480 -21.99 -24.08 13.41
N GLN A 481 -22.24 -23.33 12.34
CA GLN A 481 -23.59 -23.23 11.77
C GLN A 481 -23.58 -22.61 10.37
N ASP A 482 -24.47 -23.16 9.54
CA ASP A 482 -24.97 -22.74 8.23
C ASP A 482 -24.02 -22.69 7.01
N ASP A 483 -24.29 -23.63 6.10
CA ASP A 483 -23.76 -23.71 4.74
C ASP A 483 -23.98 -22.42 3.93
N THR A 484 -22.89 -21.77 3.54
CA THR A 484 -22.86 -20.89 2.36
C THR A 484 -21.59 -21.10 1.55
N THR A 485 -21.35 -22.36 1.16
CA THR A 485 -20.46 -22.65 0.04
C THR A 485 -21.12 -22.12 -1.24
N VAL A 486 -20.70 -20.93 -1.70
CA VAL A 486 -21.14 -20.40 -3.01
C VAL A 486 -20.41 -21.17 -4.10
N THR A 487 -20.94 -22.35 -4.41
CA THR A 487 -20.66 -23.07 -5.65
C THR A 487 -21.12 -22.18 -6.80
N LEU A 488 -20.18 -21.72 -7.63
CA LEU A 488 -20.52 -21.20 -8.96
C LEU A 488 -20.96 -22.38 -9.83
N VAL A 489 -22.25 -22.68 -9.76
CA VAL A 489 -22.92 -23.60 -10.69
C VAL A 489 -22.99 -22.89 -12.05
N CYS A 490 -22.42 -23.54 -13.07
CA CYS A 490 -22.71 -23.27 -14.49
C CYS A 490 -23.87 -24.16 -14.94
#